data_AF-A0AAP0MCJ2-F1
#
_entry.id   AF-A0AAP0MCJ2-F1
#
_cell.length_a   1.000
_cell.length_b   1.000
_cell.length_c   1.000
_cell.angle_alpha   90.00
_cell.angle_beta   90.00
_cell.angle_gamma   90.00
#
_symmetry.space_group_name_H-M   'P 1'
#
loop_
_entity.id
_entity.type
_entity.pdbx_description
1 polymer ?
#
loop_
_entity_poly.entity_id
_entity_poly.type
_entity_poly.pdbx_seq_one_letter_code
_entity_poly.pdbx_strand_id
1 'polypeptide(L)'
;MDEFTEGEDMHQLAVELDAYKNDFDLDGNHVAIDIKSVRQPVALESLNSTGVDLKSGRNITVRIECNGWQNLLYVNVHYADHPPKNVIKQPINLSDIVPSSVYVGFTAATGAFSESHQLLEWSLTSLQSVR
;
A
#
# COMPACT_ATOMS: atom_id res chain seq x y z
N MET A 1 -9.43 5.24 3.88
CA MET A 1 -8.91 6.60 4.08
C MET A 1 -9.83 7.53 3.32
N ASP A 2 -10.27 8.63 3.93
CA ASP A 2 -11.28 9.49 3.32
C ASP A 2 -10.65 10.52 2.38
N GLU A 3 -11.47 11.09 1.49
CA GLU A 3 -10.99 12.00 0.44
C GLU A 3 -10.59 13.39 0.97
N PHE A 4 -11.00 13.74 2.20
CA PHE A 4 -10.89 15.09 2.75
C PHE A 4 -10.58 15.08 4.26
N THR A 5 -9.38 14.67 4.63
CA THR A 5 -8.83 14.97 5.96
C THR A 5 -7.93 16.21 5.87
N GLU A 6 -8.55 17.37 5.64
CA GLU A 6 -7.89 18.67 5.87
C GLU A 6 -8.18 19.14 7.29
N GLY A 7 -7.19 19.00 8.19
CA GLY A 7 -7.21 19.67 9.50
C GLY A 7 -6.81 18.84 10.72
N GLU A 8 -6.59 17.54 10.60
CA GLU A 8 -6.12 16.71 11.74
C GLU A 8 -4.69 16.21 11.53
N ASP A 9 -3.91 16.17 12.61
CA ASP A 9 -2.61 15.49 12.67
C ASP A 9 -2.83 13.99 12.46
N MET A 10 -2.87 13.58 11.19
CA MET A 10 -3.14 12.21 10.83
C MET A 10 -1.85 11.40 10.86
N HIS A 11 -1.76 10.51 11.85
CA HIS A 11 -0.64 9.62 12.06
C HIS A 11 -0.92 8.24 11.47
N GLN A 12 -0.93 8.16 10.14
CA GLN A 12 -1.11 6.90 9.44
C GLN A 12 -0.22 6.80 8.21
N LEU A 13 -0.04 5.56 7.77
CA LEU A 13 0.50 5.24 6.46
C LEU A 13 -0.26 4.02 5.95
N ALA A 14 -0.76 4.09 4.72
CA ALA A 14 -1.37 2.98 4.03
C ALA A 14 -0.55 2.65 2.77
N VAL A 15 -0.54 1.37 2.41
CA VAL A 15 -0.22 0.92 1.06
C VAL A 15 -1.52 0.43 0.47
N GLU A 16 -2.09 1.17 -0.47
CA GLU A 16 -3.35 0.80 -1.11
C GLU A 16 -3.12 -0.09 -2.33
N LEU A 17 -4.09 -0.96 -2.60
CA LEU A 17 -4.21 -1.72 -3.84
C LEU A 17 -5.58 -1.35 -4.41
N ASP A 18 -5.61 -0.45 -5.37
CA ASP A 18 -6.88 0.04 -5.91
C ASP A 18 -7.20 -0.64 -7.25
N ALA A 19 -8.32 -1.36 -7.23
CA ALA A 19 -8.87 -2.12 -8.34
C ALA A 19 -9.96 -1.33 -9.11
N TYR A 20 -10.26 -0.12 -8.67
CA TYR A 20 -11.26 0.77 -9.25
C TYR A 20 -10.61 2.07 -9.73
N LYS A 21 -11.25 2.73 -10.71
CA LYS A 21 -10.76 4.01 -11.24
C LYS A 21 -11.72 5.13 -10.84
N ASN A 22 -11.30 5.93 -9.89
CA ASN A 22 -11.88 7.24 -9.57
C ASN A 22 -11.29 8.32 -10.48
N ASP A 23 -11.86 9.53 -10.43
CA ASP A 23 -11.44 10.65 -11.29
C ASP A 23 -10.00 11.12 -11.02
N PHE A 24 -9.48 10.87 -9.82
CA PHE A 24 -8.13 11.24 -9.39
C PHE A 24 -7.10 10.11 -9.58
N ASP A 25 -7.54 8.92 -9.98
CA ASP A 25 -6.66 7.75 -10.09
C ASP A 25 -5.93 7.69 -11.43
N LEU A 26 -4.72 7.13 -11.40
CA LEU A 26 -3.93 6.87 -12.60
C LEU A 26 -4.66 5.90 -13.55
N ASP A 27 -5.14 4.80 -13.01
CA ASP A 27 -5.93 3.77 -13.68
C ASP A 27 -6.72 2.93 -12.66
N GLY A 28 -7.42 1.88 -13.09
CA GLY A 28 -8.17 1.00 -12.19
C GLY A 28 -7.43 -0.27 -11.77
N ASN A 29 -6.11 -0.22 -11.69
CA ASN A 29 -5.24 -1.34 -11.33
C ASN A 29 -3.87 -0.80 -10.86
N HIS A 30 -3.83 -0.15 -9.70
CA HIS A 30 -2.64 0.53 -9.20
C HIS A 30 -2.34 0.25 -7.73
N VAL A 31 -1.15 0.66 -7.32
CA VAL A 31 -0.68 0.65 -5.93
C VAL A 31 -0.22 2.06 -5.56
N ALA A 32 -0.56 2.50 -4.36
CA ALA A 32 -0.12 3.79 -3.85
C ALA A 32 0.33 3.71 -2.39
N ILE A 33 1.05 4.75 -1.95
CA ILE A 33 1.40 4.98 -0.54
C ILE A 33 0.69 6.26 -0.10
N ASP A 34 -0.19 6.13 0.89
CA ASP A 34 -1.01 7.24 1.39
C ASP A 34 -0.62 7.59 2.81
N ILE A 35 -0.50 8.89 3.07
CA ILE A 35 -0.27 9.41 4.43
C ILE A 35 -1.43 10.28 4.85
N LYS A 36 -1.82 11.25 4.00
CA LYS A 36 -2.86 12.24 4.30
C LYS A 36 -4.10 12.18 3.41
N SER A 37 -3.95 11.81 2.14
CA SER A 37 -5.07 11.73 1.22
C SER A 37 -4.80 10.72 0.12
N VAL A 38 -5.81 9.94 -0.24
CA VAL A 38 -5.79 9.02 -1.41
C VAL A 38 -5.73 9.78 -2.74
N ARG A 39 -6.13 11.06 -2.75
CA ARG A 39 -6.05 11.91 -3.96
C ARG A 39 -4.63 12.42 -4.23
N GLN A 40 -3.78 12.38 -3.21
CA GLN A 40 -2.40 12.90 -3.26
C GLN A 40 -1.46 11.91 -2.57
N PRO A 41 -1.31 10.69 -3.15
CA PRO A 41 -0.40 9.70 -2.62
C PRO A 41 1.05 10.20 -2.69
N VAL A 42 1.89 9.75 -1.76
CA VAL A 42 3.32 10.08 -1.79
C VAL A 42 4.10 9.24 -2.81
N ALA A 43 3.54 8.11 -3.24
CA ALA A 43 4.01 7.29 -4.34
C ALA A 43 2.82 6.61 -5.00
N LEU A 44 2.81 6.51 -6.32
CA LEU A 44 1.71 5.94 -7.11
C LEU A 44 2.29 5.24 -8.35
N GLU A 45 1.94 3.98 -8.54
CA GLU A 45 2.43 3.19 -9.66
C GLU A 45 1.35 2.28 -10.25
N SER A 46 1.30 2.22 -11.57
CA SER A 46 0.38 1.32 -12.30
C SER A 46 0.89 -0.11 -12.27
N LEU A 47 0.01 -1.07 -11.97
CA LEU A 47 0.32 -2.49 -12.05
C LEU A 47 0.21 -3.04 -13.48
N ASN A 48 -0.34 -2.29 -14.44
CA ASN A 48 -0.55 -2.76 -15.81
C ASN A 48 0.77 -3.17 -16.50
N SER A 49 1.87 -2.47 -16.23
CA SER A 49 3.21 -2.81 -16.75
C SER A 49 3.85 -4.01 -16.05
N THR A 50 3.28 -4.48 -14.93
CA THR A 50 3.74 -5.65 -14.18
C THR A 50 3.10 -6.94 -14.66
N GLY A 51 1.98 -6.86 -15.38
CA GLY A 51 1.16 -8.02 -15.74
C GLY A 51 0.32 -8.56 -14.59
N VAL A 52 0.37 -7.93 -13.40
CA VAL A 52 -0.54 -8.21 -12.30
C VAL A 52 -1.83 -7.42 -12.52
N ASP A 53 -2.95 -8.13 -12.52
CA ASP A 53 -4.30 -7.57 -12.47
C ASP A 53 -4.94 -7.94 -11.12
N LEU A 54 -5.25 -6.91 -10.32
CA LEU A 54 -5.89 -7.05 -9.01
C LEU A 54 -7.26 -7.75 -9.08
N LYS A 55 -7.95 -7.66 -10.23
CA LYS A 55 -9.28 -8.27 -10.45
C LYS A 55 -9.23 -9.69 -11.01
N SER A 56 -8.04 -10.24 -11.21
CA SER A 56 -7.86 -11.55 -11.88
C SER A 56 -8.39 -12.75 -11.09
N GLY A 57 -8.68 -12.60 -9.79
CA GLY A 57 -9.05 -13.70 -8.90
C GLY A 57 -7.91 -14.67 -8.57
N ARG A 58 -6.68 -14.38 -9.02
CA ARG A 58 -5.48 -15.14 -8.69
C ARG A 58 -4.93 -14.72 -7.33
N ASN A 59 -4.20 -15.63 -6.69
CA ASN A 59 -3.47 -15.30 -5.48
C ASN A 59 -2.36 -14.30 -5.80
N ILE A 60 -2.40 -13.14 -5.14
CA ILE A 60 -1.42 -12.07 -5.26
C ILE A 60 -0.65 -11.99 -3.95
N THR A 61 0.67 -11.90 -4.05
CA THR A 61 1.57 -11.69 -2.92
C THR A 61 2.02 -10.23 -2.93
N VAL A 62 1.83 -9.57 -1.79
CA VAL A 62 2.28 -8.19 -1.54
C VAL A 62 3.30 -8.21 -0.40
N ARG A 63 4.47 -7.62 -0.65
CA ARG A 63 5.55 -7.53 0.34
C ARG A 63 5.96 -6.09 0.53
N ILE A 64 5.76 -5.60 1.76
CA ILE A 64 6.12 -4.26 2.19
C ILE A 64 7.36 -4.37 3.08
N GLU A 65 8.42 -3.67 2.73
CA GLU A 65 9.66 -3.61 3.52
C GLU A 65 9.99 -2.17 3.89
N CYS A 66 10.18 -1.92 5.18
CA CYS A 66 10.62 -0.63 5.68
C CYS A 66 12.07 -0.75 6.18
N ASN A 67 13.01 -0.12 5.48
CA ASN A 67 14.40 -0.03 5.89
C ASN A 67 14.64 1.28 6.65
N GLY A 68 14.59 1.22 7.98
CA GLY A 68 14.80 2.38 8.86
C GLY A 68 16.23 2.93 8.90
N TRP A 69 17.23 2.20 8.38
CA TRP A 69 18.60 2.73 8.26
C TRP A 69 18.76 3.61 7.04
N GLN A 70 18.07 3.26 5.95
CA GLN A 70 18.11 3.98 4.69
C GLN A 70 16.93 4.94 4.51
N ASN A 71 15.94 4.90 5.39
CA ASN A 71 14.66 5.60 5.25
C ASN A 71 14.01 5.30 3.89
N LEU A 72 13.85 4.01 3.59
CA LEU A 72 13.25 3.53 2.34
C LEU A 72 12.12 2.55 2.63
N LEU A 73 10.99 2.73 1.95
CA LEU A 73 9.89 1.77 1.90
C LEU A 73 9.82 1.16 0.51
N TYR A 74 9.77 -0.16 0.45
CA TYR A 74 9.64 -0.92 -0.78
C TYR A 74 8.30 -1.63 -0.81
N VAL A 75 7.60 -1.57 -1.94
CA VAL A 75 6.39 -2.36 -2.21
C VAL A 75 6.68 -3.27 -3.38
N ASN A 76 6.52 -4.58 -3.16
CA ASN A 76 6.60 -5.60 -4.20
C ASN A 76 5.24 -6.24 -4.37
N VAL A 77 4.80 -6.41 -5.62
CA VAL A 77 3.51 -7.01 -5.96
C VAL A 77 3.74 -8.01 -7.09
N HIS A 78 3.27 -9.23 -6.91
CA HIS A 78 3.36 -10.29 -7.92
C HIS A 78 2.28 -11.35 -7.70
N TYR A 79 1.98 -12.15 -8.72
CA TYR A 79 1.22 -13.38 -8.51
C TYR A 79 2.05 -14.38 -7.69
N ALA A 80 1.39 -15.18 -6.86
CA ALA A 80 2.06 -16.13 -5.95
C ALA A 80 2.96 -17.14 -6.66
N ASP A 81 2.69 -17.46 -7.93
CA ASP A 81 3.44 -18.34 -8.81
C ASP A 81 4.50 -17.62 -9.67
N HIS A 82 4.68 -16.31 -9.48
CA HIS A 82 5.62 -15.45 -10.22
C HIS A 82 6.73 -14.94 -9.30
N PRO A 83 7.92 -14.60 -9.84
CA PRO A 83 8.97 -13.97 -9.04
C PRO A 83 8.53 -12.58 -8.54
N PRO A 84 9.03 -12.13 -7.37
CA PRO A 84 8.74 -10.79 -6.86
C PRO A 84 9.17 -9.68 -7.82
N LYS A 85 8.30 -8.68 -7.99
CA LYS A 85 8.61 -7.47 -8.75
C LYS A 85 8.50 -6.26 -7.84
N ASN A 86 9.57 -5.48 -7.74
CA ASN A 86 9.52 -4.20 -7.05
C ASN A 86 8.71 -3.21 -7.89
N VAL A 87 7.68 -2.63 -7.27
CA VAL A 87 6.79 -1.67 -7.92
C VAL A 87 7.08 -0.27 -7.37
N ILE A 88 7.17 -0.12 -6.05
CA ILE A 88 7.51 1.16 -5.42
C ILE A 88 8.81 1.02 -4.63
N LYS A 89 9.64 2.07 -4.74
CA LYS A 89 10.77 2.38 -3.86
C LYS A 89 10.66 3.84 -3.44
N GLN A 90 10.21 4.10 -2.22
CA GLN A 90 9.90 5.44 -1.73
C GLN A 90 10.84 5.84 -0.59
N PRO A 91 11.60 6.96 -0.74
CA PRO A 91 12.25 7.62 0.38
C PRO A 91 11.20 8.10 1.40
N ILE A 92 11.25 7.54 2.61
CA ILE A 92 10.30 7.82 3.68
C ILE A 92 10.91 7.54 5.05
N ASN A 93 10.76 8.48 5.96
CA ASN A 93 11.14 8.31 7.36
C ASN A 93 9.86 8.11 8.19
N LEU A 94 9.62 6.87 8.64
CA LEU A 94 8.40 6.53 9.37
C LEU A 94 8.25 7.29 10.69
N SER A 95 9.35 7.68 11.32
CA SER A 95 9.32 8.45 12.58
C SER A 95 8.77 9.87 12.42
N ASP A 96 8.72 10.39 11.19
CA ASP A 96 8.13 11.71 10.90
C ASP A 96 6.61 11.61 10.63
N ILE A 97 6.07 10.39 10.52
CA ILE A 97 4.70 10.13 10.04
C ILE A 97 3.85 9.51 11.14
N VAL A 98 4.35 8.44 11.77
CA VAL A 98 3.62 7.68 12.79
C VAL A 98 4.34 7.74 14.14
N PRO A 99 3.60 7.67 15.27
CA PRO A 99 4.20 7.60 16.59
C PRO A 99 5.00 6.31 16.81
N SER A 100 5.72 6.25 17.92
CA SER A 100 6.54 5.07 18.29
C SER A 100 5.75 3.78 18.46
N SER A 101 4.44 3.87 18.69
CA SER A 101 3.54 2.74 18.88
C SER A 101 2.37 2.86 17.92
N VAL A 102 2.16 1.82 17.09
CA VAL A 102 1.13 1.80 16.04
C VAL A 102 0.37 0.49 16.05
N TYR A 103 -0.82 0.51 15.47
CA TYR A 103 -1.53 -0.70 15.06
C TYR A 103 -1.27 -0.95 13.57
N VAL A 104 -1.13 -2.22 13.20
CA VAL A 104 -0.95 -2.66 11.81
C VAL A 104 -2.08 -3.61 11.47
N GLY A 105 -2.67 -3.45 10.30
CA GLY A 105 -3.78 -4.28 9.87
C GLY A 105 -4.17 -4.00 8.43
N PHE A 106 -5.38 -4.44 8.08
CA PHE A 106 -5.94 -4.35 6.75
C PHE A 106 -7.31 -3.69 6.82
N THR A 107 -7.63 -2.94 5.78
CA THR A 107 -8.96 -2.41 5.54
C THR A 107 -9.28 -2.59 4.08
N ALA A 108 -10.55 -2.77 3.75
CA ALA A 108 -11.04 -2.87 2.40
C ALA A 108 -12.50 -2.43 2.36
N ALA A 109 -12.93 -1.91 1.22
CA ALA A 109 -14.29 -1.48 0.99
C ALA A 109 -14.71 -1.86 -0.42
N THR A 110 -16.02 -1.99 -0.63
CA THR A 110 -16.60 -2.14 -1.97
C THR A 110 -17.43 -0.90 -2.26
N GLY A 111 -17.43 -0.45 -3.52
CA GLY A 111 -18.22 0.70 -3.95
C GLY A 111 -19.40 0.28 -4.85
N ALA A 112 -19.47 0.91 -6.02
CA ALA A 112 -20.49 0.66 -7.03
C ALA A 112 -20.43 -0.77 -7.62
N PHE A 113 -19.28 -1.44 -7.51
CA PHE A 113 -19.05 -2.79 -8.01
C PHE A 113 -18.89 -3.77 -6.85
N SER A 114 -19.27 -5.03 -7.07
CA SER A 114 -19.05 -6.11 -6.11
C SER A 114 -17.71 -6.77 -6.35
N GLU A 115 -16.92 -6.88 -5.29
CA GLU A 115 -15.59 -7.46 -5.28
C GLU A 115 -15.32 -8.12 -3.92
N SER A 116 -14.43 -9.10 -3.88
CA SER A 116 -14.07 -9.80 -2.65
C SER A 116 -12.64 -9.47 -2.26
N HIS A 117 -12.45 -9.08 -1.00
CA HIS A 117 -11.16 -8.77 -0.42
C HIS A 117 -10.82 -9.84 0.62
N GLN A 118 -9.92 -10.76 0.27
CA GLN A 118 -9.59 -11.92 1.11
C GLN A 118 -8.11 -11.97 1.42
N LEU A 119 -7.78 -11.96 2.71
CA LEU A 119 -6.42 -12.20 3.20
C LEU A 119 -6.25 -13.71 3.41
N LEU A 120 -5.40 -14.34 2.60
CA LEU A 120 -5.16 -15.79 2.68
C LEU A 120 -4.07 -16.14 3.70
N GLU A 121 -3.04 -15.32 3.78
CA GLU A 121 -1.91 -15.49 4.70
C GLU A 121 -1.35 -14.12 5.06
N TRP A 122 -0.84 -13.97 6.29
CA TRP A 122 -0.16 -12.77 6.74
C TRP A 122 0.97 -13.10 7.71
N SER A 123 2.11 -12.44 7.50
CA SER A 123 3.24 -12.44 8.41
C SER A 123 3.76 -11.02 8.58
N LEU A 124 4.07 -10.66 9.83
CA LEU A 124 4.66 -9.38 10.17
C LEU A 124 5.90 -9.64 11.04
N THR A 125 7.02 -9.05 10.65
CA THR A 125 8.25 -9.02 11.45
C THR A 125 8.70 -7.58 11.58
N SER A 126 8.94 -7.16 12.82
CA SER A 126 9.50 -5.85 13.13
C SER A 126 10.73 -6.05 14.01
N LEU A 127 11.83 -5.40 13.65
CA LEU A 127 13.06 -5.41 14.41
C LEU A 127 13.36 -3.98 14.83
N GLN A 128 13.36 -3.75 16.13
CA GLN A 128 13.83 -2.49 16.69
C GLN A 128 15.31 -2.65 17.03
N SER A 129 16.18 -1.91 16.35
CA SER A 129 17.57 -1.81 16.79
C SER A 129 17.62 -0.92 18.03
N VAL A 130 18.01 -1.50 19.17
CA VAL A 130 18.36 -0.74 20.37
C VAL A 130 19.69 -0.06 20.08
N ARG A 131 19.72 1.27 20.13
CA ARG A 131 20.97 2.03 20.22
C ARG A 131 21.44 2.09 21.67
#